data_AF-A0A2C9KS13-F1
#
_entry.id   AF-A0A2C9KS13-F1
#
_cell.length_a   1.000
_cell.length_b   1.000
_cell.length_c   1.000
_cell.angle_alpha   90.00
_cell.angle_beta   90.00
_cell.angle_gamma   90.00
#
_symmetry.space_group_name_H-M   'P 1'
#
loop_
_entity.id
_entity.type
_entity.pdbx_description
1 polymer ?
#
loop_
_entity_poly.entity_id
_entity_poly.type
_entity_poly.pdbx_seq_one_letter_code
_entity_poly.pdbx_strand_id
1 'polypeptide(L)'
;AECQCIPEYYKENLACIKRIPPTQECTAIGQCVVNSECQASLNGTGQVCACNSGFYQVGDTCMKLIDAGGTCQVDGSCVPNAKCMPVSGGKECHCDADYYKDGTKCMPRIKATLPCIYIDQCIVNADCVRDYKRQQAPFVCSCKEGFYTSENNSCDPLIPAMSPCTAKGQCIVGAECTGDNPGNLTCVCTEKFYHEDFACHPLRNASQSCSSANQCIQEAECDGFSSTVNGSCVCKQGFYQEGLSCLKLINSSKPCIDTYQCVEGAQCVVRNRRRVCICDPEYFEDQNICRPLINASSPCSGEGQCIPGAQCQQNVNDSASMSCQCKEGYYENKGNICHVLVNAGKPCEESYQCIQGANCTEIASGVKNCLCLENVYYEDSSSKCQLLINASKPCMAAGQCILGAECIKNQTTAKLNCACQNGFYEDPRDNLCKTLKNASTPCEWDKPFFKGSHCVPLL
;
A
#
# COMPACT_ATOMS: atom_id res chain seq x y z
N ALA A 1 1.48 4.21 -104.60
CA ALA A 1 1.15 5.26 -103.62
C ALA A 1 -0.32 5.12 -103.28
N GLU A 2 -0.68 5.01 -102.01
CA GLU A 2 -2.08 4.97 -101.57
C GLU A 2 -2.48 6.33 -101.01
N CYS A 3 -3.65 6.84 -101.38
CA CYS A 3 -4.23 8.04 -100.78
C CYS A 3 -4.80 7.69 -99.40
N GLN A 4 -4.35 8.40 -98.38
CA GLN A 4 -4.88 8.32 -97.02
C GLN A 4 -5.66 9.60 -96.68
N CYS A 5 -6.73 9.47 -95.90
CA CYS A 5 -7.45 10.63 -95.39
C CYS A 5 -6.59 11.39 -94.37
N ILE A 6 -6.72 12.71 -94.33
CA ILE A 6 -6.11 13.53 -93.28
C ILE A 6 -6.71 13.17 -91.90
N PRO A 7 -6.01 13.43 -90.78
CA PRO A 7 -6.37 12.90 -89.46
C PRO A 7 -7.79 13.17 -88.98
N GLU A 8 -8.42 14.26 -89.41
CA GLU A 8 -9.81 14.62 -89.05
C GLU A 8 -10.88 13.80 -89.80
N TYR A 9 -10.48 12.95 -90.75
CA TYR A 9 -11.38 12.18 -91.60
C TYR A 9 -11.06 10.68 -91.54
N TYR A 10 -12.08 9.83 -91.67
CA TYR A 10 -11.96 8.38 -91.81
C TYR A 10 -12.41 7.95 -93.21
N LYS A 11 -11.90 6.82 -93.69
CA LYS A 11 -12.20 6.30 -95.04
C LYS A 11 -13.45 5.42 -95.00
N GLU A 12 -14.42 5.74 -95.83
CA GLU A 12 -15.62 4.92 -96.04
C GLU A 12 -16.00 4.97 -97.52
N ASN A 13 -16.16 3.81 -98.17
CA ASN A 13 -16.53 3.71 -99.59
C ASN A 13 -15.72 4.61 -100.54
N LEU A 14 -14.39 4.69 -100.36
CA LEU A 14 -13.45 5.53 -101.13
C LEU A 14 -13.60 7.05 -100.92
N ALA A 15 -14.46 7.51 -100.01
CA ALA A 15 -14.57 8.89 -99.57
C ALA A 15 -13.89 9.09 -98.20
N CYS A 16 -13.42 10.31 -97.95
CA CYS A 16 -12.99 10.75 -96.62
C CYS A 16 -14.14 11.47 -95.94
N ILE A 17 -14.67 10.90 -94.86
CA ILE A 17 -15.79 11.44 -94.06
C ILE A 17 -15.24 11.99 -92.75
N LYS A 18 -15.77 13.13 -92.28
CA LYS A 18 -15.30 13.75 -91.03
C LYS A 18 -15.51 12.80 -89.86
N ARG A 19 -14.51 12.66 -88.99
CA ARG A 19 -14.58 11.82 -87.78
C ARG A 19 -15.69 12.29 -86.85
N ILE A 20 -16.32 11.32 -86.19
CA ILE A 20 -17.51 11.49 -85.36
C ILE A 20 -17.10 11.94 -83.94
N PRO A 21 -17.60 13.09 -83.43
CA PRO A 21 -17.35 13.56 -82.06
C PRO A 21 -17.84 12.59 -80.97
N PRO A 22 -17.31 12.70 -79.73
CA PRO A 22 -17.79 11.91 -78.61
C PRO A 22 -19.29 12.17 -78.35
N THR A 23 -20.01 11.19 -77.80
CA THR A 23 -21.47 11.16 -77.55
C THR A 23 -22.37 11.01 -78.77
N GLN A 24 -21.82 11.05 -79.99
CA GLN A 24 -22.58 10.82 -81.23
C GLN A 24 -22.54 9.34 -81.66
N GLU A 25 -23.58 8.90 -82.37
CA GLU A 25 -23.71 7.53 -82.84
C GLU A 25 -22.64 7.16 -83.87
N CYS A 26 -22.17 5.91 -83.78
CA CYS A 26 -21.19 5.33 -84.68
C CYS A 26 -21.56 3.86 -84.97
N THR A 27 -20.96 3.28 -86.00
CA THR A 27 -21.27 1.93 -86.47
C THR A 27 -20.05 1.01 -86.53
N ALA A 28 -18.84 1.57 -86.50
CA ALA A 28 -17.62 0.80 -86.60
C ALA A 28 -16.42 1.47 -85.91
N ILE A 29 -15.44 0.62 -85.58
CA ILE A 29 -14.14 1.03 -85.02
C ILE A 29 -13.42 1.97 -85.99
N GLY A 30 -12.79 3.02 -85.46
CA GLY A 30 -11.98 3.96 -86.24
C GLY A 30 -12.75 5.09 -86.94
N GLN A 31 -14.06 5.21 -86.72
CA GLN A 31 -14.90 6.32 -87.22
C GLN A 31 -14.82 7.58 -86.33
N CYS A 32 -14.49 7.41 -85.05
CA CYS A 32 -14.51 8.48 -84.05
C CYS A 32 -13.29 9.40 -84.13
N VAL A 33 -13.36 10.57 -83.48
CA VAL A 33 -12.23 11.52 -83.37
C VAL A 33 -11.01 10.89 -82.70
N VAL A 34 -9.84 11.51 -82.84
CA VAL A 34 -8.59 11.01 -82.24
C VAL A 34 -8.76 10.81 -80.73
N ASN A 35 -8.21 9.72 -80.20
CA ASN A 35 -8.34 9.29 -78.80
C ASN A 35 -9.77 8.95 -78.35
N SER A 36 -10.66 8.62 -79.28
CA SER A 36 -11.98 8.06 -78.99
C SER A 36 -12.25 6.84 -79.86
N GLU A 37 -13.18 6.00 -79.42
CA GLU A 37 -13.55 4.78 -80.12
C GLU A 37 -15.05 4.51 -80.03
N CYS A 38 -15.58 3.74 -80.97
CA CYS A 38 -16.97 3.36 -81.02
C CYS A 38 -17.28 2.31 -79.93
N GLN A 39 -18.07 2.70 -78.92
CA GLN A 39 -18.37 1.89 -77.73
C GLN A 39 -19.88 1.76 -77.53
N ALA A 40 -20.32 0.71 -76.82
CA ALA A 40 -21.74 0.53 -76.50
C ALA A 40 -22.29 1.72 -75.70
N SER A 41 -23.45 2.24 -76.10
CA SER A 41 -24.09 3.35 -75.39
C SER A 41 -24.54 2.93 -73.99
N LEU A 42 -24.26 3.78 -72.99
CA LEU A 42 -24.70 3.57 -71.61
C LEU A 42 -26.23 3.70 -71.43
N ASN A 43 -26.93 4.32 -72.40
CA ASN A 43 -28.34 4.72 -72.29
C ASN A 43 -29.30 4.06 -73.30
N GLY A 44 -28.90 3.00 -74.04
CA GLY A 44 -29.82 2.35 -74.98
C GLY A 44 -29.18 1.39 -76.00
N THR A 45 -29.95 1.01 -77.04
CA THR A 45 -29.50 0.16 -78.16
C THR A 45 -28.75 0.99 -79.20
N GLY A 46 -27.42 0.86 -79.24
CA GLY A 46 -26.57 1.54 -80.23
C GLY A 46 -25.12 1.63 -79.77
N GLN A 47 -24.24 2.09 -80.66
CA GLN A 47 -22.86 2.43 -80.33
C GLN A 47 -22.66 3.94 -80.49
N VAL A 48 -21.93 4.54 -79.57
CA VAL A 48 -21.57 5.96 -79.59
C VAL A 48 -20.05 6.10 -79.46
N CYS A 49 -19.51 7.16 -80.05
CA CYS A 49 -18.11 7.49 -79.86
C CYS A 49 -17.88 7.92 -78.41
N ALA A 50 -16.93 7.27 -77.73
CA ALA A 50 -16.54 7.61 -76.36
C ALA A 50 -15.02 7.76 -76.28
N CYS A 51 -14.54 8.67 -75.42
CA CYS A 51 -13.11 8.85 -75.23
C CYS A 51 -12.47 7.54 -74.73
N ASN A 52 -11.28 7.24 -75.23
CA ASN A 52 -10.51 6.08 -74.81
C ASN A 52 -10.07 6.22 -73.35
N SER A 53 -9.75 5.09 -72.71
CA SER A 53 -9.17 5.09 -71.36
C SER A 53 -7.95 6.01 -71.29
N GLY A 54 -7.94 6.92 -70.32
CA GLY A 54 -6.91 7.95 -70.19
C GLY A 54 -7.25 9.30 -70.85
N PHE A 55 -8.45 9.45 -71.43
CA PHE A 55 -8.92 10.70 -72.04
C PHE A 55 -10.32 11.11 -71.51
N TYR A 56 -10.59 12.41 -71.50
CA TYR A 56 -11.90 13.00 -71.18
C TYR A 56 -12.37 13.93 -72.30
N GLN A 57 -13.68 14.14 -72.35
CA GLN A 57 -14.29 14.97 -73.37
C GLN A 57 -14.16 16.46 -73.01
N VAL A 58 -13.69 17.26 -73.97
CA VAL A 58 -13.81 18.72 -73.98
C VAL A 58 -14.34 19.17 -75.33
N GLY A 59 -15.60 19.61 -75.34
CA GLY A 59 -16.34 19.88 -76.58
C GLY A 59 -16.43 18.64 -77.46
N ASP A 60 -15.98 18.77 -78.71
CA ASP A 60 -15.97 17.70 -79.72
C ASP A 60 -14.67 16.88 -79.75
N THR A 61 -13.78 17.07 -78.77
CA THR A 61 -12.45 16.43 -78.75
C THR A 61 -12.20 15.67 -77.45
N CYS A 62 -11.35 14.64 -77.52
CA CYS A 62 -10.89 13.89 -76.36
C CYS A 62 -9.48 14.33 -75.97
N MET A 63 -9.37 14.99 -74.82
CA MET A 63 -8.10 15.43 -74.24
C MET A 63 -7.61 14.45 -73.18
N LYS A 64 -6.30 14.36 -72.98
CA LYS A 64 -5.70 13.44 -72.00
C LYS A 64 -6.16 13.82 -70.58
N LEU A 65 -6.51 12.83 -69.75
CA LEU A 65 -6.83 13.03 -68.34
C LEU A 65 -5.68 13.75 -67.63
N ILE A 66 -6.07 14.66 -66.73
CA ILE A 66 -5.17 15.49 -65.97
C ILE A 66 -4.60 14.66 -64.82
N ASP A 67 -3.27 14.59 -64.78
CA ASP A 67 -2.52 13.85 -63.76
C ASP A 67 -2.87 14.34 -62.34
N ALA A 68 -2.67 13.47 -61.35
CA ALA A 68 -2.87 13.84 -59.95
C ALA A 68 -2.00 15.06 -59.58
N GLY A 69 -2.62 16.08 -59.00
CA GLY A 69 -2.04 17.39 -58.70
C GLY A 69 -1.89 18.34 -59.89
N GLY A 70 -2.50 18.04 -61.03
CA GLY A 70 -2.59 18.97 -62.16
C GLY A 70 -3.76 19.95 -62.00
N THR A 71 -3.63 21.14 -62.58
CA THR A 71 -4.72 22.13 -62.62
C THR A 71 -5.88 21.64 -63.46
N CYS A 72 -7.09 21.72 -62.93
CA CYS A 72 -8.31 21.25 -63.59
C CYS A 72 -9.39 22.34 -63.59
N GLN A 73 -10.44 22.16 -64.38
CA GLN A 73 -11.57 23.12 -64.45
C GLN A 73 -12.92 22.46 -64.17
N VAL A 74 -13.11 21.23 -64.64
CA VAL A 74 -14.35 20.48 -64.56
C VAL A 74 -14.13 19.13 -63.90
N ASP A 75 -15.15 18.63 -63.20
CA ASP A 75 -15.13 17.27 -62.66
C ASP A 75 -15.11 16.23 -63.79
N GLY A 76 -14.45 15.10 -63.54
CA GLY A 76 -14.24 14.06 -64.56
C GLY A 76 -13.07 14.32 -65.53
N SER A 77 -12.38 15.45 -65.41
CA SER A 77 -11.15 15.73 -66.18
C SER A 77 -9.88 15.11 -65.59
N CYS A 78 -9.93 14.64 -64.35
CA CYS A 78 -8.80 14.09 -63.62
C CYS A 78 -8.63 12.57 -63.84
N VAL A 79 -7.41 12.08 -63.64
CA VAL A 79 -7.12 10.62 -63.61
C VAL A 79 -8.07 9.85 -62.68
N PRO A 80 -8.26 8.52 -62.87
CA PRO A 80 -9.15 7.73 -62.02
C PRO A 80 -8.83 7.87 -60.52
N ASN A 81 -9.89 7.87 -59.69
CA ASN A 81 -9.83 8.08 -58.24
C ASN A 81 -9.30 9.46 -57.82
N ALA A 82 -9.48 10.47 -58.68
CA ALA A 82 -9.21 11.88 -58.37
C ALA A 82 -10.42 12.75 -58.74
N LYS A 83 -10.59 13.83 -57.98
CA LYS A 83 -11.64 14.84 -58.18
C LYS A 83 -11.05 16.23 -58.34
N CYS A 84 -11.74 17.09 -59.08
CA CYS A 84 -11.29 18.45 -59.33
C CYS A 84 -11.70 19.36 -58.16
N MET A 85 -10.81 19.48 -57.18
CA MET A 85 -11.11 20.17 -55.92
C MET A 85 -10.58 21.62 -55.94
N PRO A 86 -11.29 22.58 -55.32
CA PRO A 86 -10.81 23.96 -55.22
C PRO A 86 -9.56 24.06 -54.33
N VAL A 87 -8.58 24.84 -54.78
CA VAL A 87 -7.33 25.16 -54.06
C VAL A 87 -7.05 26.66 -54.15
N SER A 88 -6.12 27.17 -53.35
CA SER A 88 -5.69 28.57 -53.42
C SER A 88 -5.12 28.92 -54.81
N GLY A 89 -5.91 29.60 -55.64
CA GLY A 89 -5.52 30.00 -57.00
C GLY A 89 -6.17 29.21 -58.14
N GLY A 90 -7.12 28.31 -57.87
CA GLY A 90 -7.86 27.60 -58.92
C GLY A 90 -8.52 26.30 -58.45
N LYS A 91 -8.46 25.27 -59.29
CA LYS A 91 -8.80 23.89 -58.92
C LYS A 91 -7.69 22.94 -59.34
N GLU A 92 -7.50 21.89 -58.57
CA GLU A 92 -6.47 20.88 -58.79
C GLU A 92 -7.05 19.46 -58.62
N CYS A 93 -6.53 18.50 -59.38
CA CYS A 93 -6.90 17.11 -59.26
C CYS A 93 -6.36 16.49 -57.96
N HIS A 94 -7.22 16.33 -56.97
CA HIS A 94 -6.87 15.70 -55.69
C HIS A 94 -7.38 14.26 -55.64
N CYS A 95 -6.56 13.33 -55.14
CA CYS A 95 -6.98 11.94 -54.98
C CYS A 95 -8.15 11.82 -54.00
N ASP A 96 -9.04 10.85 -54.22
CA ASP A 96 -10.10 10.51 -53.27
C ASP A 96 -9.53 10.06 -51.91
N ALA A 97 -10.34 10.10 -50.85
CA ALA A 97 -9.89 9.88 -49.46
C ALA A 97 -9.11 8.56 -49.25
N ASP A 98 -9.49 7.49 -49.95
CA ASP A 98 -8.86 6.16 -49.84
C ASP A 98 -7.64 5.98 -50.76
N TYR A 99 -7.22 7.03 -51.46
CA TYR A 99 -6.11 7.02 -52.41
C TYR A 99 -5.06 8.08 -52.04
N TYR A 100 -3.81 7.82 -52.42
CA TYR A 100 -2.69 8.75 -52.30
C TYR A 100 -2.07 9.01 -53.67
N LYS A 101 -1.39 10.14 -53.82
CA LYS A 101 -0.71 10.51 -55.07
C LYS A 101 0.63 9.78 -55.15
N ASP A 102 0.80 8.93 -56.16
CA ASP A 102 2.07 8.33 -56.53
C ASP A 102 2.46 8.77 -57.94
N GLY A 103 3.38 9.74 -58.01
CA GLY A 103 3.74 10.40 -59.27
C GLY A 103 2.53 11.09 -59.91
N THR A 104 2.02 10.53 -61.01
CA THR A 104 0.90 11.08 -61.79
C THR A 104 -0.44 10.40 -61.54
N LYS A 105 -0.47 9.33 -60.73
CA LYS A 105 -1.66 8.50 -60.51
C LYS A 105 -2.10 8.54 -59.05
N CYS A 106 -3.38 8.23 -58.84
CA CYS A 106 -3.92 7.98 -57.50
C CYS A 106 -3.91 6.47 -57.23
N MET A 107 -3.10 6.06 -56.25
CA MET A 107 -2.93 4.67 -55.84
C MET A 107 -3.66 4.41 -54.53
N PRO A 108 -4.22 3.21 -54.30
CA PRO A 108 -4.90 2.90 -53.03
C PRO A 108 -3.97 3.08 -51.83
N ARG A 109 -4.48 3.67 -50.74
CA ARG A 109 -3.72 3.84 -49.49
C ARG A 109 -3.25 2.51 -48.92
N ILE A 110 -2.05 2.53 -48.34
CA ILE A 110 -1.35 1.37 -47.80
C ILE A 110 -1.90 1.05 -46.41
N LYS A 111 -2.38 -0.19 -46.24
CA LYS A 111 -2.92 -0.68 -44.96
C LYS A 111 -1.88 -0.66 -43.83
N ALA A 112 -2.35 -0.64 -42.59
CA ALA A 112 -1.47 -0.71 -41.42
C ALA A 112 -0.56 -1.95 -41.46
N THR A 113 0.60 -1.87 -40.83
CA THR A 113 1.69 -2.88 -40.76
C THR A 113 2.45 -3.15 -42.07
N LEU A 114 1.93 -2.65 -43.20
CA LEU A 114 2.58 -2.80 -44.50
C LEU A 114 3.66 -1.73 -44.72
N PRO A 115 4.69 -2.04 -45.53
CA PRO A 115 5.76 -1.10 -45.84
C PRO A 115 5.28 0.16 -46.56
N CYS A 116 5.87 1.29 -46.21
CA CYS A 116 5.62 2.59 -46.86
C CYS A 116 6.95 3.32 -47.08
N ILE A 117 6.90 4.43 -47.82
CA ILE A 117 8.07 5.25 -48.17
C ILE A 117 7.83 6.71 -47.77
N TYR A 118 6.64 7.24 -48.06
CA TYR A 118 6.27 8.63 -47.79
C TYR A 118 5.11 8.73 -46.78
N ILE A 119 5.03 9.88 -46.12
CA ILE A 119 4.14 10.10 -44.97
C ILE A 119 2.64 9.98 -45.30
N ASP A 120 2.26 10.28 -46.55
CA ASP A 120 0.88 10.41 -47.02
C ASP A 120 0.34 9.14 -47.70
N GLN A 121 1.12 8.05 -47.73
CA GLN A 121 0.74 6.81 -48.41
C GLN A 121 -0.19 5.91 -47.60
N CYS A 122 -0.16 6.03 -46.28
CA CYS A 122 -0.88 5.13 -45.38
C CYS A 122 -2.38 5.41 -45.36
N ILE A 123 -3.16 4.42 -44.91
CA ILE A 123 -4.60 4.59 -44.62
C ILE A 123 -4.86 5.74 -43.64
N VAL A 124 -6.11 6.20 -43.60
CA VAL A 124 -6.54 7.22 -42.64
C VAL A 124 -6.22 6.76 -41.22
N ASN A 125 -5.81 7.70 -40.37
CA ASN A 125 -5.37 7.45 -38.99
C ASN A 125 -4.11 6.57 -38.85
N ALA A 126 -3.30 6.44 -39.91
CA ALA A 126 -1.96 5.86 -39.84
C ALA A 126 -0.91 6.85 -40.32
N ASP A 127 0.30 6.74 -39.77
CA ASP A 127 1.50 7.45 -40.22
C ASP A 127 2.55 6.46 -40.71
N CYS A 128 3.33 6.87 -41.71
CA CYS A 128 4.49 6.12 -42.16
C CYS A 128 5.66 6.35 -41.21
N VAL A 129 5.90 5.39 -40.31
CA VAL A 129 6.90 5.51 -39.24
C VAL A 129 8.02 4.49 -39.41
N ARG A 130 9.19 4.78 -38.83
CA ARG A 130 10.32 3.87 -38.89
C ARG A 130 10.11 2.65 -37.99
N ASP A 131 10.19 1.45 -38.54
CA ASP A 131 10.20 0.19 -37.80
C ASP A 131 11.65 -0.32 -37.66
N TYR A 132 12.20 -0.16 -36.45
CA TYR A 132 13.56 -0.59 -36.12
C TYR A 132 13.74 -2.11 -36.11
N LYS A 133 12.65 -2.90 -36.15
CA LYS A 133 12.73 -4.37 -36.18
C LYS A 133 12.96 -4.91 -37.59
N ARG A 134 12.70 -4.12 -38.64
CA ARG A 134 12.88 -4.54 -40.04
C ARG A 134 14.17 -3.96 -40.62
N GLN A 135 15.11 -4.84 -40.95
CA GLN A 135 16.35 -4.44 -41.65
C GLN A 135 16.11 -4.10 -43.13
N GLN A 136 15.08 -4.69 -43.76
CA GLN A 136 14.64 -4.36 -45.12
C GLN A 136 13.25 -3.70 -45.07
N ALA A 137 13.09 -2.57 -45.77
CA ALA A 137 11.93 -1.67 -45.69
C ALA A 137 11.74 -1.07 -44.27
N PRO A 138 12.55 -0.07 -43.89
CA PRO A 138 12.60 0.45 -42.53
C PRO A 138 11.39 1.29 -42.14
N PHE A 139 10.40 1.49 -43.02
CA PHE A 139 9.21 2.28 -42.75
C PHE A 139 7.94 1.45 -42.98
N VAL A 140 7.00 1.57 -42.05
CA VAL A 140 5.71 0.86 -42.08
C VAL A 140 4.58 1.80 -41.68
N CYS A 141 3.39 1.56 -42.18
CA CYS A 141 2.19 2.26 -41.74
C CYS A 141 1.83 1.81 -40.32
N SER A 142 1.85 2.72 -39.36
CA SER A 142 1.46 2.47 -37.98
C SER A 142 0.31 3.38 -37.58
N CYS A 143 -0.67 2.85 -36.84
CA CYS A 143 -1.82 3.63 -36.40
C CYS A 143 -1.38 4.77 -35.47
N LYS A 144 -2.04 5.92 -35.63
CA LYS A 144 -1.85 7.11 -34.79
C LYS A 144 -2.29 6.83 -33.35
N GLU A 145 -1.85 7.69 -32.43
CA GLU A 145 -2.34 7.68 -31.06
C GLU A 145 -3.87 7.79 -31.03
N GLY A 146 -4.53 6.97 -30.21
CA GLY A 146 -5.99 6.85 -30.17
C GLY A 146 -6.58 5.80 -31.11
N PHE A 147 -5.77 5.08 -31.89
CA PHE A 147 -6.22 4.01 -32.78
C PHE A 147 -5.40 2.72 -32.61
N TYR A 148 -6.03 1.56 -32.83
CA TYR A 148 -5.37 0.26 -32.87
C TYR A 148 -5.48 -0.39 -34.25
N THR A 149 -4.56 -1.31 -34.55
CA THR A 149 -4.63 -2.11 -35.78
C THR A 149 -5.64 -3.24 -35.60
N SER A 150 -6.71 -3.22 -36.40
CA SER A 150 -7.71 -4.30 -36.41
C SER A 150 -7.32 -5.44 -37.36
N GLU A 151 -8.10 -6.52 -37.34
CA GLU A 151 -7.80 -7.76 -38.10
C GLU A 151 -7.71 -7.55 -39.62
N ASN A 152 -8.36 -6.52 -40.15
CA ASN A 152 -8.33 -6.18 -41.58
C ASN A 152 -7.16 -5.23 -41.97
N ASN A 153 -6.26 -4.93 -41.03
CA ASN A 153 -5.19 -3.94 -41.08
C ASN A 153 -5.69 -2.49 -41.28
N SER A 154 -6.86 -2.17 -40.73
CA SER A 154 -7.38 -0.80 -40.55
C SER A 154 -6.90 -0.21 -39.22
N CYS A 155 -7.01 1.10 -39.07
CA CYS A 155 -6.78 1.81 -37.83
C CYS A 155 -8.13 2.24 -37.24
N ASP A 156 -8.62 1.42 -36.30
CA ASP A 156 -9.92 1.61 -35.68
C ASP A 156 -9.74 2.32 -34.31
N PRO A 157 -10.70 3.14 -33.84
CA PRO A 157 -10.55 3.89 -32.59
C PRO A 157 -10.35 2.96 -31.38
N LEU A 158 -9.50 3.36 -30.43
CA LEU A 158 -9.33 2.60 -29.19
C LEU A 158 -10.65 2.42 -28.44
N ILE A 159 -10.82 1.22 -27.88
CA ILE A 159 -12.05 0.79 -27.22
C ILE A 159 -12.14 1.40 -25.80
N PRO A 160 -13.25 2.07 -25.44
CA PRO A 160 -13.43 2.68 -24.12
C PRO A 160 -13.35 1.66 -22.97
N ALA A 161 -13.11 2.15 -21.75
CA ALA A 161 -13.14 1.28 -20.57
C ALA A 161 -14.52 0.63 -20.40
N MET A 162 -14.55 -0.57 -19.82
CA MET A 162 -15.75 -1.39 -19.59
C MET A 162 -16.48 -1.84 -20.86
N SER A 163 -15.90 -1.60 -22.04
CA SER A 163 -16.45 -2.08 -23.32
C SER A 163 -15.82 -3.41 -23.74
N PRO A 164 -16.54 -4.24 -24.51
CA PRO A 164 -16.04 -5.53 -24.98
C PRO A 164 -14.87 -5.34 -25.96
N CYS A 165 -13.88 -6.23 -25.87
CA CYS A 165 -12.69 -6.24 -26.71
C CYS A 165 -12.36 -7.69 -27.12
N THR A 166 -11.43 -7.86 -28.08
CA THR A 166 -11.04 -9.20 -28.57
C THR A 166 -9.58 -9.52 -28.36
N ALA A 167 -8.71 -8.52 -28.23
CA ALA A 167 -7.28 -8.72 -28.06
C ALA A 167 -6.62 -7.60 -27.25
N LYS A 168 -5.42 -7.90 -26.74
CA LYS A 168 -4.59 -6.92 -26.03
C LYS A 168 -4.22 -5.74 -26.92
N GLY A 169 -4.10 -4.56 -26.31
CA GLY A 169 -3.71 -3.32 -27.01
C GLY A 169 -4.82 -2.66 -27.86
N GLN A 170 -6.07 -3.12 -27.75
CA GLN A 170 -7.23 -2.48 -28.41
C GLN A 170 -7.89 -1.40 -27.56
N CYS A 171 -7.62 -1.39 -26.26
CA CYS A 171 -8.28 -0.52 -25.30
C CYS A 171 -7.60 0.85 -25.19
N ILE A 172 -8.35 1.85 -24.72
CA ILE A 172 -7.82 3.19 -24.41
C ILE A 172 -6.60 3.14 -23.47
N VAL A 173 -5.81 4.21 -23.48
CA VAL A 173 -4.63 4.34 -22.63
C VAL A 173 -4.99 4.11 -21.15
N GLY A 174 -4.21 3.27 -20.49
CA GLY A 174 -4.43 2.90 -19.08
C GLY A 174 -5.39 1.73 -18.89
N ALA A 175 -6.02 1.21 -19.95
CA ALA A 175 -6.83 -0.02 -19.93
C ALA A 175 -6.15 -1.17 -20.69
N GLU A 176 -6.48 -2.39 -20.32
CA GLU A 176 -6.06 -3.60 -21.03
C GLU A 176 -7.24 -4.55 -21.24
N CYS A 177 -7.21 -5.29 -22.35
CA CYS A 177 -8.24 -6.26 -22.67
C CYS A 177 -8.07 -7.51 -21.80
N THR A 178 -8.95 -7.69 -20.82
CA THR A 178 -8.87 -8.79 -19.84
C THR A 178 -10.24 -9.43 -19.61
N GLY A 179 -10.25 -10.70 -19.22
CA GLY A 179 -11.47 -11.44 -18.91
C GLY A 179 -11.17 -12.90 -18.61
N ASP A 180 -12.07 -13.56 -17.88
CA ASP A 180 -11.89 -14.93 -17.41
C ASP A 180 -12.02 -15.98 -18.52
N ASN A 181 -12.67 -15.62 -19.64
CA ASN A 181 -12.90 -16.49 -20.78
C ASN A 181 -12.65 -15.77 -22.11
N PRO A 182 -12.17 -16.47 -23.16
CA PRO A 182 -11.86 -15.87 -24.47
C PRO A 182 -13.04 -15.15 -25.16
N GLY A 183 -14.28 -15.50 -24.80
CA GLY A 183 -15.49 -14.90 -25.37
C GLY A 183 -16.08 -13.73 -24.57
N ASN A 184 -15.48 -13.37 -23.43
CA ASN A 184 -15.95 -12.28 -22.57
C ASN A 184 -14.79 -11.43 -22.08
N LEU A 185 -14.03 -10.88 -23.02
CA LEU A 185 -12.97 -9.92 -22.70
C LEU A 185 -13.54 -8.51 -22.71
N THR A 186 -13.14 -7.72 -21.72
CA THR A 186 -13.52 -6.31 -21.59
C THR A 186 -12.30 -5.45 -21.30
N CYS A 187 -12.35 -4.18 -21.70
CA CYS A 187 -11.31 -3.23 -21.39
C CYS A 187 -11.37 -2.84 -19.92
N VAL A 188 -10.39 -3.27 -19.12
CA VAL A 188 -10.32 -2.98 -17.68
C VAL A 188 -9.16 -2.05 -17.40
N CYS A 189 -9.37 -1.02 -16.58
CA CYS A 189 -8.29 -0.13 -16.17
C CYS A 189 -7.20 -0.91 -15.42
N THR A 190 -5.95 -0.67 -15.80
CA THR A 190 -4.77 -1.30 -15.20
C THR A 190 -4.51 -0.76 -13.79
N GLU A 191 -3.64 -1.42 -13.01
CA GLU A 191 -3.38 -1.14 -11.58
C GLU A 191 -3.00 0.30 -11.22
N LYS A 192 -2.59 1.12 -12.20
CA LYS A 192 -2.19 2.53 -12.00
C LYS A 192 -3.28 3.54 -12.40
N PHE A 193 -4.45 3.06 -12.80
CA PHE A 193 -5.55 3.88 -13.28
C PHE A 193 -6.87 3.48 -12.61
N TYR A 194 -7.75 4.45 -12.40
CA TYR A 194 -9.13 4.23 -11.97
C TYR A 194 -10.11 4.55 -13.11
N HIS A 195 -11.27 3.92 -13.07
CA HIS A 195 -12.33 4.12 -14.05
C HIS A 195 -13.27 5.28 -13.65
N GLU A 196 -13.53 6.19 -14.58
CA GLU A 196 -14.53 7.25 -14.49
C GLU A 196 -14.98 7.61 -15.91
N ASP A 197 -16.29 7.71 -16.14
CA ASP A 197 -16.90 8.11 -17.43
C ASP A 197 -16.34 7.39 -18.68
N PHE A 198 -16.18 6.06 -18.63
CA PHE A 198 -15.62 5.23 -19.72
C PHE A 198 -14.15 5.50 -20.06
N ALA A 199 -13.46 6.29 -19.24
CA ALA A 199 -12.03 6.56 -19.33
C ALA A 199 -11.27 5.93 -18.16
N CYS A 200 -9.95 5.76 -18.35
CA CYS A 200 -9.03 5.37 -17.29
C CYS A 200 -8.17 6.57 -16.93
N HIS A 201 -8.33 7.07 -15.71
CA HIS A 201 -7.56 8.20 -15.18
C HIS A 201 -6.46 7.72 -14.25
N PRO A 202 -5.26 8.33 -14.24
CA PRO A 202 -4.20 7.96 -13.31
C PRO A 202 -4.69 8.02 -11.86
N LEU A 203 -4.26 7.06 -11.04
CA LEU A 203 -4.53 7.08 -9.60
C LEU A 203 -4.01 8.38 -8.96
N ARG A 204 -4.79 8.88 -8.00
CA ARG A 204 -4.55 10.13 -7.28
C ARG A 204 -3.57 9.89 -6.13
N ASN A 205 -2.58 10.75 -6.06
CA ASN A 205 -1.54 10.74 -5.05
C ASN A 205 -2.08 11.20 -3.68
N ALA A 206 -1.27 11.05 -2.64
CA ALA A 206 -1.61 11.54 -1.31
C ALA A 206 -1.89 13.06 -1.34
N SER A 207 -2.81 13.51 -0.48
CA SER A 207 -3.32 14.89 -0.41
C SER A 207 -4.09 15.42 -1.63
N GLN A 208 -4.31 14.61 -2.67
CA GLN A 208 -5.19 14.99 -3.78
C GLN A 208 -6.65 14.69 -3.43
N SER A 209 -7.57 15.54 -3.90
CA SER A 209 -9.00 15.33 -3.68
C SER A 209 -9.48 14.05 -4.34
N CYS A 210 -10.47 13.38 -3.76
CA CYS A 210 -11.07 12.16 -4.30
C CYS A 210 -12.59 12.15 -4.05
N SER A 211 -13.35 11.51 -4.94
CA SER A 211 -14.81 11.38 -4.84
C SER A 211 -15.26 9.93 -4.60
N SER A 212 -14.35 8.96 -4.70
CA SER A 212 -14.61 7.56 -4.40
C SER A 212 -13.36 6.83 -3.90
N ALA A 213 -13.58 5.69 -3.21
CA ALA A 213 -12.52 4.93 -2.55
C ALA A 213 -11.41 4.43 -3.51
N ASN A 214 -11.74 4.16 -4.77
CA ASN A 214 -10.84 3.52 -5.74
C ASN A 214 -10.02 4.51 -6.58
N GLN A 215 -10.02 5.80 -6.22
CA GLN A 215 -9.31 6.83 -6.97
C GLN A 215 -7.88 7.06 -6.49
N CYS A 216 -7.52 6.61 -5.30
CA CYS A 216 -6.21 6.86 -4.71
C CYS A 216 -5.19 5.78 -5.08
N ILE A 217 -3.89 6.11 -5.03
CA ILE A 217 -2.80 5.12 -5.16
C ILE A 217 -2.98 3.94 -4.18
N GLN A 218 -2.41 2.78 -4.48
CA GLN A 218 -2.65 1.54 -3.74
C GLN A 218 -2.36 1.66 -2.24
N GLU A 219 -1.37 2.45 -1.86
CA GLU A 219 -0.92 2.72 -0.49
C GLU A 219 -1.75 3.82 0.22
N ALA A 220 -2.74 4.41 -0.46
CA ALA A 220 -3.62 5.44 0.05
C ALA A 220 -5.10 5.04 -0.04
N GLU A 221 -5.92 5.66 0.79
CA GLU A 221 -7.37 5.53 0.78
C GLU A 221 -8.04 6.91 0.76
N CYS A 222 -9.23 6.99 0.19
CA CYS A 222 -9.98 8.24 0.14
C CYS A 222 -10.69 8.46 1.47
N ASP A 223 -10.25 9.45 2.24
CA ASP A 223 -10.85 9.81 3.53
C ASP A 223 -11.72 11.07 3.42
N GLY A 224 -12.77 11.13 4.23
CA GLY A 224 -13.65 12.30 4.35
C GLY A 224 -14.56 12.60 3.14
N PHE A 225 -14.74 11.65 2.20
CA PHE A 225 -15.65 11.85 1.06
C PHE A 225 -17.11 11.56 1.42
N SER A 226 -18.03 12.29 0.79
CA SER A 226 -19.48 12.09 0.87
C SER A 226 -20.12 12.42 -0.48
N SER A 227 -21.43 12.19 -0.64
CA SER A 227 -22.15 12.51 -1.89
C SER A 227 -22.12 13.99 -2.26
N THR A 228 -21.79 14.88 -1.31
CA THR A 228 -21.75 16.34 -1.49
C THR A 228 -20.37 16.96 -1.26
N VAL A 229 -19.39 16.18 -0.81
CA VAL A 229 -18.06 16.68 -0.42
C VAL A 229 -16.99 15.73 -0.94
N ASN A 230 -16.02 16.27 -1.68
CA ASN A 230 -14.85 15.51 -2.07
C ASN A 230 -13.97 15.25 -0.84
N GLY A 231 -13.53 14.01 -0.67
CA GLY A 231 -12.53 13.63 0.30
C GLY A 231 -11.12 13.97 -0.17
N SER A 232 -10.13 13.47 0.57
CA SER A 232 -8.71 13.55 0.21
C SER A 232 -8.06 12.18 0.34
N CYS A 233 -7.15 11.85 -0.55
CA CYS A 233 -6.34 10.64 -0.44
C CYS A 233 -5.37 10.77 0.75
N VAL A 234 -5.47 9.85 1.71
CA VAL A 234 -4.60 9.75 2.88
C VAL A 234 -3.88 8.41 2.88
N CYS A 235 -2.65 8.35 3.40
CA CYS A 235 -1.92 7.09 3.44
C CYS A 235 -2.61 6.09 4.38
N LYS A 236 -2.73 4.84 3.92
CA LYS A 236 -3.31 3.74 4.72
C LYS A 236 -2.46 3.45 5.96
N GLN A 237 -3.05 2.76 6.94
CA GLN A 237 -2.30 2.26 8.09
C GLN A 237 -1.07 1.46 7.64
N GLY A 238 0.08 1.72 8.27
CA GLY A 238 1.37 1.13 7.89
C GLY A 238 2.18 1.95 6.88
N PHE A 239 1.66 3.10 6.42
CA PHE A 239 2.36 4.02 5.53
C PHE A 239 2.38 5.44 6.09
N TYR A 240 3.43 6.21 5.76
CA TYR A 240 3.53 7.66 6.01
C TYR A 240 3.65 8.43 4.70
N GLN A 241 3.27 9.70 4.74
CA GLN A 241 3.36 10.57 3.58
C GLN A 241 4.74 11.23 3.48
N GLU A 242 5.37 11.11 2.32
CA GLU A 242 6.54 11.90 1.92
C GLU A 242 6.23 12.61 0.59
N GLY A 243 6.05 13.93 0.65
CA GLY A 243 5.56 14.70 -0.49
C GLY A 243 4.16 14.25 -0.92
N LEU A 244 4.04 13.69 -2.12
CA LEU A 244 2.79 13.16 -2.69
C LEU A 244 2.70 11.62 -2.66
N SER A 245 3.72 10.95 -2.11
CA SER A 245 3.83 9.49 -2.07
C SER A 245 3.52 8.95 -0.68
N CYS A 246 3.01 7.72 -0.62
CA CYS A 246 2.86 6.96 0.62
C CYS A 246 3.96 5.90 0.70
N LEU A 247 4.84 6.01 1.70
CA LEU A 247 5.96 5.10 1.93
C LEU A 247 5.70 4.25 3.17
N LYS A 248 6.18 3.01 3.19
CA LYS A 248 6.01 2.13 4.35
C LYS A 248 6.65 2.74 5.60
N LEU A 249 5.96 2.63 6.75
CA LEU A 249 6.51 3.03 8.03
C LEU A 249 7.84 2.32 8.31
N ILE A 250 8.74 3.06 8.97
CA ILE A 250 10.11 2.67 9.26
C ILE A 250 10.10 1.85 10.55
N ASN A 251 10.51 0.59 10.43
CA ASN A 251 10.70 -0.33 11.54
C ASN A 251 11.66 0.24 12.60
N SER A 252 11.55 -0.24 13.84
CA SER A 252 12.48 0.15 14.90
C SER A 252 13.93 -0.23 14.55
N SER A 253 14.88 0.42 15.20
CA SER A 253 16.32 0.29 14.93
C SER A 253 16.78 0.76 13.54
N LYS A 254 15.89 1.31 12.69
CA LYS A 254 16.22 1.89 11.39
C LYS A 254 16.32 3.42 11.44
N PRO A 255 17.09 4.05 10.51
CA PRO A 255 17.24 5.50 10.47
C PRO A 255 15.93 6.22 10.11
N CYS A 256 15.69 7.35 10.75
CA CYS A 256 14.52 8.21 10.54
C CYS A 256 14.92 9.68 10.51
N ILE A 257 14.06 10.53 9.97
CA ILE A 257 14.18 11.99 10.03
C ILE A 257 13.26 12.52 11.13
N ASP A 258 12.05 12.00 11.22
CA ASP A 258 11.01 12.44 12.15
C ASP A 258 10.12 11.28 12.62
N THR A 259 9.36 11.49 13.68
CA THR A 259 8.58 10.46 14.40
C THR A 259 7.45 9.88 13.57
N TYR A 260 6.77 10.70 12.76
CA TYR A 260 5.66 10.23 11.92
C TYR A 260 6.07 9.18 10.87
N GLN A 261 7.37 9.00 10.63
CA GLN A 261 7.89 8.00 9.71
C GLN A 261 8.04 6.63 10.37
N CYS A 262 8.09 6.55 11.69
CA CYS A 262 8.31 5.32 12.43
C CYS A 262 7.03 4.50 12.56
N VAL A 263 7.16 3.18 12.70
CA VAL A 263 6.04 2.29 13.01
C VAL A 263 5.29 2.73 14.27
N GLU A 264 4.02 2.32 14.38
CA GLU A 264 3.18 2.63 15.53
C GLU A 264 3.84 2.17 16.84
N GLY A 265 3.78 3.03 17.88
CA GLY A 265 4.45 2.79 19.16
C GLY A 265 5.97 2.97 19.12
N ALA A 266 6.50 3.74 18.14
CA ALA A 266 7.91 4.11 18.06
C ALA A 266 8.10 5.61 17.83
N GLN A 267 9.20 6.13 18.39
CA GLN A 267 9.62 7.53 18.28
C GLN A 267 10.98 7.69 17.61
N CYS A 268 11.14 8.76 16.83
CA CYS A 268 12.40 9.04 16.16
C CYS A 268 13.32 9.84 17.09
N VAL A 269 14.35 9.19 17.65
CA VAL A 269 15.24 9.79 18.64
C VAL A 269 16.70 9.76 18.22
N VAL A 270 17.48 10.71 18.74
CA VAL A 270 18.93 10.77 18.47
C VAL A 270 19.66 9.76 19.36
N ARG A 271 20.26 8.74 18.75
CA ARG A 271 21.13 7.75 19.39
C ARG A 271 22.47 7.71 18.68
N ASN A 272 23.58 7.89 19.41
CA ASN A 272 24.94 7.87 18.85
C ASN A 272 25.13 8.80 17.63
N ARG A 273 24.62 10.05 17.72
CA ARG A 273 24.64 11.08 16.65
C ARG A 273 23.88 10.72 15.37
N ARG A 274 23.03 9.68 15.37
CA ARG A 274 22.10 9.35 14.28
C ARG A 274 20.67 9.34 14.82
N ARG A 275 19.69 9.71 13.99
CA ARG A 275 18.27 9.57 14.31
C ARG A 275 17.81 8.17 13.93
N VAL A 276 17.18 7.46 14.87
CA VAL A 276 16.69 6.10 14.69
C VAL A 276 15.33 5.92 15.38
N CYS A 277 14.47 5.10 14.80
CA CYS A 277 13.19 4.74 15.42
C CYS A 277 13.44 3.81 16.62
N ILE A 278 12.90 4.14 17.79
CA ILE A 278 12.98 3.33 19.02
C ILE A 278 11.57 3.17 19.58
N CYS A 279 11.24 1.97 20.07
CA CYS A 279 9.93 1.71 20.67
C CYS A 279 9.68 2.60 21.89
N ASP A 280 8.44 3.03 22.04
CA ASP A 280 7.97 3.78 23.19
C ASP A 280 8.05 2.95 24.48
N PRO A 281 8.07 3.58 25.67
CA PRO A 281 8.23 2.87 26.94
C PRO A 281 7.18 1.78 27.25
N GLU A 282 6.02 1.84 26.58
CA GLU A 282 4.93 0.87 26.70
C GLU A 282 5.04 -0.29 25.70
N TYR A 283 6.09 -0.31 24.88
CA TYR A 283 6.32 -1.29 23.82
C TYR A 283 7.70 -1.94 23.97
N PHE A 284 7.81 -3.21 23.57
CA PHE A 284 9.09 -3.90 23.37
C PHE A 284 9.37 -4.14 21.89
N GLU A 285 10.65 -4.29 21.55
CA GLU A 285 11.08 -4.58 20.19
C GLU A 285 11.06 -6.10 19.93
N ASP A 286 10.28 -6.52 18.93
CA ASP A 286 10.24 -7.88 18.39
C ASP A 286 10.54 -7.84 16.90
N GLN A 287 11.71 -8.35 16.49
CA GLN A 287 12.15 -8.37 15.08
C GLN A 287 12.07 -6.99 14.36
N ASN A 288 12.42 -5.91 15.04
CA ASN A 288 12.31 -4.51 14.58
C ASN A 288 10.87 -3.97 14.48
N ILE A 289 9.90 -4.61 15.13
CA ILE A 289 8.52 -4.13 15.25
C ILE A 289 8.26 -3.84 16.73
N CYS A 290 7.63 -2.72 17.02
CA CYS A 290 7.23 -2.39 18.38
C CYS A 290 5.91 -3.08 18.72
N ARG A 291 5.92 -3.91 19.77
CA ARG A 291 4.74 -4.60 20.28
C ARG A 291 4.44 -4.14 21.71
N PRO A 292 3.17 -4.02 22.12
CA PRO A 292 2.84 -3.63 23.49
C PRO A 292 3.48 -4.56 24.52
N LEU A 293 3.93 -4.01 25.66
CA LEU A 293 4.46 -4.81 26.77
C LEU A 293 3.43 -5.81 27.29
N ILE A 294 3.93 -6.97 27.71
CA ILE A 294 3.12 -8.11 28.13
C ILE A 294 2.80 -7.98 29.62
N ASN A 295 1.50 -8.00 29.96
CA ASN A 295 1.02 -7.98 31.34
C ASN A 295 1.48 -9.21 32.13
N ALA A 296 1.42 -9.12 33.47
CA ALA A 296 1.68 -10.25 34.34
C ALA A 296 0.75 -11.43 34.03
N SER A 297 1.18 -12.63 34.41
CA SER A 297 0.49 -13.91 34.16
C SER A 297 0.30 -14.29 32.68
N SER A 298 0.73 -13.45 31.74
CA SER A 298 0.62 -13.71 30.29
C SER A 298 1.91 -14.35 29.74
N PRO A 299 1.82 -15.14 28.66
CA PRO A 299 2.96 -15.86 28.12
C PRO A 299 3.99 -14.89 27.51
N CYS A 300 5.27 -15.21 27.70
CA CYS A 300 6.40 -14.45 27.14
C CYS A 300 7.43 -15.41 26.53
N SER A 301 8.33 -14.89 25.71
CA SER A 301 9.35 -15.68 25.00
C SER A 301 10.79 -15.25 25.33
N GLY A 302 10.96 -14.14 26.05
CA GLY A 302 12.28 -13.62 26.38
C GLY A 302 12.25 -12.47 27.37
N GLU A 303 13.43 -12.10 27.85
CA GLU A 303 13.61 -10.95 28.73
C GLU A 303 13.23 -9.64 28.03
N GLY A 304 12.75 -8.65 28.81
CA GLY A 304 12.41 -7.31 28.31
C GLY A 304 11.05 -7.18 27.62
N GLN A 305 10.27 -8.26 27.51
CA GLN A 305 8.92 -8.22 26.91
C GLN A 305 7.81 -7.84 27.89
N CYS A 306 8.07 -7.99 29.19
CA CYS A 306 7.07 -7.80 30.24
C CYS A 306 7.00 -6.34 30.69
N ILE A 307 5.82 -5.94 31.19
CA ILE A 307 5.60 -4.62 31.82
C ILE A 307 6.61 -4.29 32.93
N PRO A 308 6.82 -3.00 33.26
CA PRO A 308 7.70 -2.60 34.35
C PRO A 308 7.35 -3.31 35.67
N GLY A 309 8.36 -3.79 36.38
CA GLY A 309 8.17 -4.58 37.61
C GLY A 309 7.92 -6.07 37.39
N ALA A 310 7.76 -6.54 36.15
CA ALA A 310 7.68 -7.97 35.80
C ALA A 310 8.97 -8.47 35.12
N GLN A 311 9.17 -9.80 35.15
CA GLN A 311 10.23 -10.51 34.44
C GLN A 311 9.70 -11.80 33.84
N CYS A 312 10.21 -12.17 32.68
CA CYS A 312 9.82 -13.39 31.99
C CYS A 312 10.45 -14.59 32.69
N GLN A 313 9.63 -15.47 33.28
CA GLN A 313 10.09 -16.65 34.02
C GLN A 313 9.41 -17.91 33.52
N GLN A 314 10.13 -19.03 33.63
CA GLN A 314 9.59 -20.35 33.31
C GLN A 314 8.54 -20.75 34.36
N ASN A 315 7.41 -21.30 33.91
CA ASN A 315 6.39 -21.81 34.82
C ASN A 315 6.89 -23.05 35.55
N VAL A 316 6.71 -23.06 36.87
CA VAL A 316 7.12 -24.17 37.75
C VAL A 316 6.41 -25.48 37.40
N ASN A 317 5.21 -25.39 36.81
CA ASN A 317 4.36 -26.54 36.47
C ASN A 317 4.47 -26.99 35.00
N ASP A 318 5.11 -26.20 34.14
CA ASP A 318 5.27 -26.53 32.72
C ASP A 318 6.56 -25.90 32.18
N SER A 319 7.59 -26.75 32.07
CA SER A 319 8.90 -26.36 31.58
C SER A 319 8.88 -25.86 30.12
N ALA A 320 7.80 -26.07 29.36
CA ALA A 320 7.68 -25.53 28.00
C ALA A 320 7.05 -24.12 27.96
N SER A 321 6.52 -23.62 29.08
CA SER A 321 5.76 -22.36 29.13
C SER A 321 6.49 -21.32 29.98
N MET A 322 6.74 -20.13 29.41
CA MET A 322 7.25 -18.97 30.13
C MET A 322 6.16 -17.91 30.25
N SER A 323 6.05 -17.25 31.39
CA SER A 323 5.10 -16.16 31.62
C SER A 323 5.74 -14.99 32.37
N CYS A 324 5.17 -13.80 32.19
CA CYS A 324 5.58 -12.61 32.92
C CYS A 324 5.15 -12.72 34.38
N GLN A 325 6.11 -12.73 35.30
CA GLN A 325 5.87 -12.77 36.75
C GLN A 325 6.41 -11.51 37.41
N CYS A 326 5.69 -10.97 38.41
CA CYS A 326 6.16 -9.81 39.15
C CYS A 326 7.48 -10.12 39.87
N LYS A 327 8.42 -9.19 39.79
CA LYS A 327 9.73 -9.26 40.47
C LYS A 327 9.53 -9.23 41.99
N GLU A 328 10.54 -9.70 42.74
CA GLU A 328 10.57 -9.52 44.20
C GLU A 328 10.38 -8.03 44.54
N GLY A 329 9.50 -7.74 45.49
CA GLY A 329 9.13 -6.37 45.83
C GLY A 329 7.88 -5.84 45.10
N TYR A 330 7.25 -6.62 44.21
CA TYR A 330 6.02 -6.25 43.50
C TYR A 330 4.89 -7.28 43.73
N TYR A 331 3.63 -6.83 43.74
CA TYR A 331 2.43 -7.67 43.69
C TYR A 331 1.63 -7.43 42.40
N GLU A 332 0.92 -8.45 41.96
CA GLU A 332 0.01 -8.38 40.83
C GLU A 332 -1.38 -7.87 41.27
N ASN A 333 -1.88 -6.83 40.61
CA ASN A 333 -3.24 -6.33 40.84
C ASN A 333 -4.27 -7.07 39.95
N LYS A 334 -5.56 -6.73 40.09
CA LYS A 334 -6.65 -7.33 39.28
C LYS A 334 -6.56 -7.07 37.77
N GLY A 335 -5.74 -6.11 37.34
CA GLY A 335 -5.47 -5.81 35.93
C GLY A 335 -4.22 -6.50 35.38
N ASN A 336 -3.63 -7.42 36.14
CA ASN A 336 -2.37 -8.11 35.83
C ASN A 336 -1.19 -7.13 35.68
N ILE A 337 -1.19 -6.05 36.46
CA ILE A 337 -0.12 -5.05 36.52
C ILE A 337 0.67 -5.24 37.82
N CYS A 338 2.00 -5.19 37.73
CA CYS A 338 2.88 -5.29 38.89
C CYS A 338 3.04 -3.93 39.59
N HIS A 339 2.56 -3.84 40.82
CA HIS A 339 2.72 -2.68 41.70
C HIS A 339 3.71 -2.99 42.82
N VAL A 340 4.40 -1.97 43.34
CA VAL A 340 5.34 -2.14 44.47
C VAL A 340 4.59 -2.62 45.71
N LEU A 341 5.15 -3.59 46.45
CA LEU A 341 4.60 -4.09 47.70
C LEU A 341 4.43 -2.97 48.74
N VAL A 342 3.36 -3.07 49.51
CA VAL A 342 2.97 -2.10 50.51
C VAL A 342 3.72 -2.37 51.81
N ASN A 343 4.48 -1.36 52.27
CA ASN A 343 5.23 -1.41 53.53
C ASN A 343 4.31 -1.57 54.74
N ALA A 344 4.86 -2.13 55.83
CA ALA A 344 4.10 -2.23 57.08
C ALA A 344 3.70 -0.84 57.61
N GLY A 345 2.52 -0.76 58.21
CA GLY A 345 1.90 0.48 58.68
C GLY A 345 1.18 1.30 57.60
N LYS A 346 1.21 0.87 56.33
CA LYS A 346 0.51 1.53 55.21
C LYS A 346 -0.83 0.84 54.87
N PRO A 347 -1.79 1.58 54.28
CA PRO A 347 -3.11 1.04 53.96
C PRO A 347 -3.05 -0.05 52.88
N CYS A 348 -3.90 -1.06 53.02
CA CYS A 348 -4.03 -2.19 52.11
C CYS A 348 -5.49 -2.64 51.98
N GLU A 349 -5.81 -3.42 50.96
CA GLU A 349 -7.12 -4.06 50.80
C GLU A 349 -7.04 -5.55 51.13
N GLU A 350 -5.95 -6.20 50.69
CA GLU A 350 -5.73 -7.64 50.72
C GLU A 350 -4.28 -7.96 51.13
N SER A 351 -4.07 -9.12 51.77
CA SER A 351 -2.77 -9.48 52.34
C SER A 351 -1.66 -9.66 51.30
N TYR A 352 -1.97 -10.08 50.07
CA TYR A 352 -0.96 -10.25 49.02
C TYR A 352 -0.32 -8.93 48.55
N GLN A 353 -0.90 -7.79 48.91
CA GLN A 353 -0.36 -6.47 48.57
C GLN A 353 0.78 -6.06 49.52
N CYS A 354 0.86 -6.68 50.70
CA CYS A 354 1.81 -6.34 51.75
C CYS A 354 3.18 -6.95 51.50
N ILE A 355 4.24 -6.30 51.98
CA ILE A 355 5.59 -6.86 52.00
C ILE A 355 5.62 -8.27 52.63
N GLN A 356 6.59 -9.08 52.20
CA GLN A 356 6.74 -10.44 52.70
C GLN A 356 6.86 -10.46 54.24
N GLY A 357 6.06 -11.32 54.89
CA GLY A 357 6.00 -11.41 56.35
C GLY A 357 5.05 -10.40 57.00
N ALA A 358 4.23 -9.68 56.22
CA ALA A 358 3.12 -8.87 56.70
C ALA A 358 1.78 -9.35 56.13
N ASN A 359 0.69 -9.17 56.89
CA ASN A 359 -0.68 -9.40 56.45
C ASN A 359 -1.49 -8.11 56.49
N CYS A 360 -2.50 -8.02 55.63
CA CYS A 360 -3.44 -6.91 55.65
C CYS A 360 -4.45 -7.14 56.78
N THR A 361 -4.41 -6.29 57.79
CA THR A 361 -5.20 -6.46 59.02
C THR A 361 -6.05 -5.23 59.29
N GLU A 362 -7.28 -5.44 59.73
CA GLU A 362 -8.19 -4.36 60.09
C GLU A 362 -7.80 -3.78 61.45
N ILE A 363 -7.39 -2.50 61.46
CA ILE A 363 -6.92 -1.79 62.66
C ILE A 363 -7.99 -0.88 63.26
N ALA A 364 -8.99 -0.50 62.46
CA ALA A 364 -10.20 0.22 62.86
C ALA A 364 -11.30 -0.07 61.83
N SER A 365 -12.55 0.25 62.16
CA SER A 365 -13.70 -0.04 61.28
C SER A 365 -13.47 0.52 59.86
N GLY A 366 -13.29 -0.37 58.89
CA GLY A 366 -13.04 -0.03 57.49
C GLY A 366 -11.63 0.43 57.13
N VAL A 367 -10.68 0.42 58.08
CA VAL A 367 -9.27 0.77 57.85
C VAL A 367 -8.40 -0.46 58.03
N LYS A 368 -7.78 -0.91 56.95
CA LYS A 368 -6.83 -2.02 56.98
C LYS A 368 -5.42 -1.54 56.65
N ASN A 369 -4.44 -1.99 57.43
CA ASN A 369 -3.03 -1.72 57.20
C ASN A 369 -2.23 -3.03 57.15
N CYS A 370 -1.12 -3.00 56.42
CA CYS A 370 -0.14 -4.08 56.43
C CYS A 370 0.53 -4.13 57.81
N LEU A 371 0.37 -5.21 58.56
CA LEU A 371 1.08 -5.43 59.82
C LEU A 371 1.97 -6.66 59.69
N CYS A 372 3.21 -6.56 60.19
CA CYS A 372 4.11 -7.71 60.26
C CYS A 372 3.47 -8.83 61.11
N LEU A 373 3.72 -10.08 60.72
CA LEU A 373 3.20 -11.28 61.40
C LEU A 373 3.73 -11.40 62.84
N GLU A 374 3.19 -12.34 63.61
CA GLU A 374 3.68 -12.60 64.97
C GLU A 374 5.18 -12.97 64.95
N ASN A 375 5.93 -12.44 65.93
CA ASN A 375 7.37 -12.65 66.10
C ASN A 375 8.28 -11.99 65.03
N VAL A 376 7.77 -11.03 64.26
CA VAL A 376 8.58 -10.16 63.39
C VAL A 376 8.29 -8.66 63.65
N TYR A 377 9.28 -7.79 63.47
CA TYR A 377 9.15 -6.32 63.51
C TYR A 377 9.46 -5.71 62.14
N TYR A 378 8.92 -4.53 61.86
CA TYR A 378 9.24 -3.80 60.63
C TYR A 378 10.55 -3.03 60.79
N GLU A 379 11.50 -3.26 59.87
CA GLU A 379 12.74 -2.50 59.81
C GLU A 379 12.69 -1.48 58.67
N ASP A 380 12.64 -0.18 59.02
CA ASP A 380 12.54 0.92 58.05
C ASP A 380 13.72 0.97 57.05
N SER A 381 14.93 0.63 57.50
CA SER A 381 16.16 0.68 56.69
C SER A 381 16.18 -0.35 55.57
N SER A 382 15.59 -1.52 55.78
CA SER A 382 15.52 -2.62 54.80
C SER A 382 14.15 -2.78 54.16
N SER A 383 13.12 -2.05 54.66
CA SER A 383 11.72 -2.19 54.24
C SER A 383 11.20 -3.64 54.30
N LYS A 384 11.65 -4.40 55.30
CA LYS A 384 11.30 -5.83 55.50
C LYS A 384 10.80 -6.08 56.91
N CYS A 385 9.94 -7.07 57.07
CA CYS A 385 9.61 -7.63 58.39
C CYS A 385 10.71 -8.62 58.80
N GLN A 386 11.41 -8.34 59.88
CA GLN A 386 12.51 -9.16 60.42
C GLN A 386 12.12 -9.84 61.73
N LEU A 387 12.73 -10.98 62.03
CA LEU A 387 12.48 -11.68 63.30
C LEU A 387 12.78 -10.78 64.51
N LEU A 388 11.91 -10.87 65.53
CA LEU A 388 12.15 -10.20 66.80
C LEU A 388 13.49 -10.62 67.40
N ILE A 389 14.16 -9.66 68.02
CA ILE A 389 15.51 -9.77 68.52
C ILE A 389 15.47 -10.44 69.90
N ASN A 390 16.20 -11.56 70.05
CA ASN A 390 16.31 -12.29 71.32
C ASN A 390 16.89 -11.43 72.45
N ALA A 391 16.67 -11.85 73.69
CA ALA A 391 17.28 -11.21 74.84
C ALA A 391 18.82 -11.16 74.73
N SER A 392 19.41 -10.13 75.33
CA SER A 392 20.86 -9.85 75.33
C SER A 392 21.47 -9.49 73.96
N LYS A 393 20.68 -9.43 72.88
CA LYS A 393 21.11 -8.98 71.54
C LYS A 393 20.89 -7.47 71.33
N PRO A 394 21.69 -6.82 70.46
CA PRO A 394 21.57 -5.39 70.20
C PRO A 394 20.28 -5.06 69.45
N CYS A 395 19.65 -3.95 69.81
CA CYS A 395 18.44 -3.41 69.19
C CYS A 395 18.62 -1.90 68.91
N MET A 396 17.74 -1.30 68.12
CA MET A 396 17.81 0.10 67.72
C MET A 396 16.59 0.92 68.18
N ALA A 397 15.43 0.28 68.34
CA ALA A 397 14.18 0.94 68.70
C ALA A 397 13.27 0.04 69.57
N ALA A 398 12.28 0.67 70.22
CA ALA A 398 11.23 -0.04 70.94
C ALA A 398 10.40 -0.91 69.99
N GLY A 399 9.96 -2.09 70.45
CA GLY A 399 9.16 -3.02 69.65
C GLY A 399 9.96 -3.99 68.75
N GLN A 400 11.29 -3.94 68.77
CA GLN A 400 12.14 -4.86 67.99
C GLN A 400 12.50 -6.16 68.74
N CYS A 401 12.24 -6.22 70.04
CA CYS A 401 12.63 -7.33 70.90
C CYS A 401 11.52 -8.38 71.03
N ILE A 402 11.89 -9.63 71.32
CA ILE A 402 10.95 -10.73 71.58
C ILE A 402 9.93 -10.39 72.67
N LEU A 403 8.80 -11.12 72.67
CA LEU A 403 7.73 -10.93 73.66
C LEU A 403 8.28 -11.00 75.10
N GLY A 404 7.93 -10.01 75.92
CA GLY A 404 8.44 -9.90 77.29
C GLY A 404 9.84 -9.29 77.41
N ALA A 405 10.44 -8.81 76.32
CA ALA A 405 11.68 -8.04 76.31
C ALA A 405 11.45 -6.61 75.78
N GLU A 406 12.24 -5.67 76.29
CA GLU A 406 12.26 -4.27 75.88
C GLU A 406 13.65 -3.83 75.44
N CYS A 407 13.71 -2.94 74.46
CA CYS A 407 14.97 -2.39 73.98
C CYS A 407 15.46 -1.31 74.95
N ILE A 408 16.42 -1.65 75.81
CA ILE A 408 16.92 -0.75 76.86
C ILE A 408 18.42 -0.48 76.69
N LYS A 409 18.86 0.66 77.23
CA LYS A 409 20.28 1.03 77.19
C LYS A 409 21.07 0.24 78.21
N ASN A 410 22.05 -0.53 77.75
CA ASN A 410 22.95 -1.30 78.59
C ASN A 410 23.90 -0.36 79.37
N GLN A 411 23.90 -0.48 80.69
CA GLN A 411 24.63 0.43 81.61
C GLN A 411 26.15 0.32 81.51
N THR A 412 26.71 -0.80 81.03
CA THR A 412 28.17 -1.00 80.92
C THR A 412 28.73 -0.67 79.54
N THR A 413 27.94 -0.81 78.47
CA THR A 413 28.42 -0.62 77.09
C THR A 413 27.80 0.58 76.38
N ALA A 414 26.82 1.25 76.99
CA ALA A 414 26.02 2.34 76.42
C ALA A 414 25.28 2.00 75.11
N LYS A 415 25.27 0.73 74.68
CA LYS A 415 24.52 0.21 73.53
C LYS A 415 23.10 -0.20 73.93
N LEU A 416 22.16 -0.11 73.00
CA LEU A 416 20.78 -0.59 73.18
C LEU A 416 20.74 -2.11 72.97
N ASN A 417 20.25 -2.86 73.96
CA ASN A 417 20.06 -4.31 73.88
C ASN A 417 18.63 -4.68 74.35
N CYS A 418 18.11 -5.80 73.84
CA CYS A 418 16.88 -6.39 74.33
C CYS A 418 17.10 -6.98 75.73
N ALA A 419 16.32 -6.56 76.72
CA ALA A 419 16.34 -7.13 78.07
C ALA A 419 14.93 -7.51 78.51
N CYS A 420 14.79 -8.63 79.23
CA CYS A 420 13.49 -9.06 79.73
C CYS A 420 12.89 -8.02 80.68
N GLN A 421 11.62 -7.71 80.47
CA GLN A 421 10.82 -6.83 81.32
C GLN A 421 10.56 -7.48 82.69
N ASN A 422 10.18 -6.67 83.68
CA ASN A 422 9.76 -7.17 85.00
C ASN A 422 8.62 -8.19 84.87
N GLY A 423 8.78 -9.36 85.51
CA GLY A 423 7.84 -10.48 85.39
C GLY A 423 8.32 -11.60 84.45
N PHE A 424 9.43 -11.40 83.74
CA PHE A 424 10.05 -12.39 82.86
C PHE A 424 11.54 -12.62 83.23
N TYR A 425 12.07 -13.81 82.94
CA TYR A 425 13.50 -14.13 83.03
C TYR A 425 14.02 -14.67 81.69
N GLU A 426 15.29 -14.41 81.38
CA GLU A 426 15.95 -14.97 80.19
C GLU A 426 16.31 -16.44 80.45
N ASP A 427 15.79 -17.36 79.63
CA ASP A 427 16.21 -18.76 79.68
C ASP A 427 17.52 -18.93 78.89
N PRO A 428 18.63 -19.34 79.55
CA PRO A 428 19.95 -19.40 78.93
C PRO A 428 20.09 -20.46 77.83
N ARG A 429 19.08 -21.32 77.62
CA ARG A 429 19.11 -22.36 76.58
C ARG A 429 18.63 -21.86 75.22
N ASP A 430 17.69 -20.92 75.20
CA ASP A 430 17.07 -20.40 73.97
C ASP A 430 17.11 -18.85 73.88
N ASN A 431 17.56 -18.17 74.93
CA ASN A 431 17.60 -16.71 75.08
C ASN A 431 16.21 -16.06 74.90
N LEU A 432 15.14 -16.78 75.29
CA LEU A 432 13.78 -16.27 75.32
C LEU A 432 13.40 -15.77 76.72
N CYS A 433 12.57 -14.73 76.78
CA CYS A 433 12.00 -14.23 78.03
C CYS A 433 10.79 -15.09 78.43
N LYS A 434 10.91 -15.85 79.53
CA LYS A 434 9.87 -16.72 80.06
C LYS A 434 9.24 -16.11 81.31
N THR A 435 7.94 -16.31 81.51
CA THR A 435 7.24 -15.76 82.67
C THR A 435 7.78 -16.32 83.98
N LEU A 436 7.99 -15.43 84.95
CA LEU A 436 8.30 -15.81 86.34
C LEU A 436 7.07 -16.51 86.93
N LYS A 437 7.20 -17.78 87.32
CA LYS A 437 6.13 -18.53 87.97
C LYS A 437 6.01 -18.13 89.44
N ASN A 438 4.77 -18.02 89.93
CA ASN A 438 4.48 -17.73 91.33
C ASN A 438 4.86 -18.95 92.21
N ALA A 439 5.24 -18.71 93.48
CA ALA A 439 5.82 -19.72 94.36
C ALA A 439 4.92 -20.94 94.67
N SER A 440 3.65 -20.92 94.26
CA SER A 440 2.61 -21.94 94.55
C SER A 440 2.24 -22.85 93.36
N THR A 441 2.97 -22.82 92.24
CA THR A 441 2.79 -23.80 91.13
C THR A 441 3.70 -25.04 91.29
N PRO A 442 3.24 -26.27 90.97
CA PRO A 442 4.06 -27.48 91.10
C PRO A 442 5.30 -27.42 90.20
N CYS A 443 6.44 -27.78 90.78
CA CYS A 443 7.76 -27.75 90.19
C CYS A 443 8.11 -29.18 89.75
N GLU A 444 8.15 -29.48 88.44
CA GLU A 444 8.61 -30.79 87.94
C GLU A 444 10.14 -30.87 88.00
N TRP A 445 10.63 -31.95 88.60
CA TRP A 445 11.97 -32.13 89.14
C TRP A 445 13.03 -32.59 88.14
N ASP A 446 13.04 -32.09 86.90
CA ASP A 446 14.03 -32.56 85.91
C ASP A 446 14.55 -31.44 85.01
N LYS A 447 15.43 -30.59 85.56
CA LYS A 447 16.66 -30.04 84.94
C LYS A 447 17.36 -29.01 85.85
N PRO A 448 18.71 -28.90 85.80
CA PRO A 448 19.48 -28.19 86.81
C PRO A 448 19.30 -26.68 86.70
N PHE A 449 18.85 -26.06 87.79
CA PHE A 449 18.80 -24.60 87.93
C PHE A 449 20.21 -24.04 88.17
N PHE A 450 20.53 -22.92 87.52
CA PHE A 450 21.68 -22.08 87.87
C PHE A 450 21.51 -21.47 89.28
N LYS A 451 22.65 -21.14 89.89
CA LYS A 451 22.83 -20.65 91.26
C LYS A 451 21.78 -19.60 91.66
N GLY A 452 20.86 -19.96 92.57
CA GLY A 452 20.03 -18.98 93.28
C GLY A 452 18.63 -19.38 93.74
N SER A 453 18.04 -20.50 93.30
CA SER A 453 16.65 -20.84 93.67
C SER A 453 16.41 -22.34 93.84
N HIS A 454 15.64 -22.72 94.86
CA HIS A 454 15.21 -24.09 95.16
C HIS A 454 13.70 -24.13 95.43
N CYS A 455 13.01 -25.18 94.95
CA CYS A 455 11.61 -25.43 95.23
C CYS A 455 11.47 -25.98 96.67
N VAL A 456 10.66 -25.34 97.51
CA VAL A 456 10.43 -25.72 98.92
C VAL A 456 9.01 -26.30 99.07
N PRO A 457 8.79 -27.38 99.83
CA PRO A 457 7.45 -27.93 100.04
C PRO A 457 6.63 -27.01 100.94
N LEU A 458 5.35 -26.82 100.63
CA LEU A 458 4.40 -26.16 101.54
C LEU A 458 4.09 -27.12 102.71
N LEU A 459 4.31 -26.64 103.94
CA LEU A 459 3.88 -27.28 105.19
C LEU A 459 2.36 -27.37 105.28
#